data_AF-A0A529SK93-F1
#
_entry.id   AF-A0A529SK93-F1
#
_cell.length_a   1.000
_cell.length_b   1.000
_cell.length_c   1.000
_cell.angle_alpha   90.00
_cell.angle_beta   90.00
_cell.angle_gamma   90.00
#
_symmetry.space_group_name_H-M   'P 1'
#
loop_
_entity.id
_entity.type
_entity.pdbx_description
1 polymer ?
#
loop_
_entity_poly.entity_id
_entity_poly.type
_entity_poly.pdbx_seq_one_letter_code
_entity_poly.pdbx_strand_id
1 'polypeptide(L)' 'MDQRVKPSPEEIRRAGEENPKMRERDLSAQLGISEAELVAAHCGIGAVRV' A
#
# COMPACT_ATOMS: atom_id res chain seq x y z
N MET A 1 -13.64 -13.31 -11.27
CA MET A 1 -12.26 -12.77 -11.28
C MET A 1 -12.41 -11.25 -11.41
N ASP A 2 -12.55 -10.56 -10.27
CA ASP A 2 -12.68 -9.11 -10.27
C ASP A 2 -11.31 -8.51 -10.59
N GLN A 3 -11.16 -7.99 -11.80
CA GLN A 3 -9.96 -7.28 -12.23
C GLN A 3 -10.03 -5.86 -11.64
N ARG A 4 -10.06 -5.75 -10.29
CA ARG A 4 -9.86 -4.48 -9.62
C ARG A 4 -8.46 -4.00 -10.03
N VAL A 5 -8.43 -2.91 -10.79
CA VAL A 5 -7.19 -2.23 -11.16
C VAL A 5 -6.50 -1.87 -9.85
N LYS A 6 -5.44 -2.60 -9.54
CA LYS A 6 -4.68 -2.37 -8.32
C LYS A 6 -4.02 -0.99 -8.43
N PRO A 7 -4.08 -0.16 -7.38
CA PRO A 7 -3.38 1.11 -7.37
C PRO A 7 -1.89 0.87 -7.63
N SER A 8 -1.26 1.79 -8.35
CA SER A 8 0.17 1.73 -8.61
C SER A 8 0.97 1.89 -7.31
N PRO A 9 2.22 1.41 -7.25
CA PRO A 9 3.07 1.57 -6.07
C PRO A 9 3.29 3.03 -5.66
N GLU A 10 3.23 3.97 -6.60
CA GLU A 10 3.29 5.41 -6.32
C GLU A 10 2.03 5.92 -5.62
N GLU A 11 0.85 5.49 -6.07
CA GLU A 11 -0.42 5.88 -5.46
C GLU A 11 -0.57 5.31 -4.04
N ILE A 12 -0.13 4.08 -3.82
CA ILE A 12 -0.12 3.45 -2.49
C ILE A 12 0.75 4.26 -1.51
N ARG A 13 1.96 4.65 -1.95
CA ARG A 13 2.88 5.45 -1.13
C ARG A 13 2.31 6.83 -0.84
N ARG A 14 1.78 7.51 -1.87
CA ARG A 14 1.13 8.83 -1.72
C ARG A 14 -0.02 8.77 -0.71
N ALA A 15 -0.86 7.74 -0.76
CA ALA A 15 -1.95 7.56 0.18
C ALA A 15 -1.47 7.40 1.64
N GLY A 16 -0.29 6.77 1.84
CA GLY A 16 0.38 6.69 3.14
C GLY A 16 0.94 8.03 3.62
N GLU A 17 1.55 8.80 2.72
CA GLU A 17 2.05 10.15 3.01
C GLU A 17 0.93 11.14 3.34
N GLU A 18 -0.22 11.01 2.68
CA GLU A 18 -1.43 11.80 2.97
C GLU A 18 -2.05 11.43 4.33
N ASN A 19 -1.82 10.20 4.82
CA ASN A 19 -2.41 9.68 6.06
C ASN A 19 -1.36 9.09 7.02
N PRO A 20 -0.36 9.86 7.48
CA PRO A 20 0.80 9.34 8.21
C PRO A 20 0.46 8.79 9.62
N LYS A 21 -0.74 9.10 10.14
CA LYS A 21 -1.24 8.60 11.42
C LYS A 21 -2.16 7.37 11.29
N MET A 22 -2.55 7.03 10.05
CA MET A 22 -3.41 5.89 9.81
C MET A 22 -2.60 4.60 9.90
N ARG A 23 -3.21 3.55 10.46
CA ARG A 23 -2.55 2.24 10.47
C ARG A 23 -2.52 1.68 9.05
N GLU A 24 -1.43 0.99 8.72
CA GLU A 24 -1.21 0.35 7.42
C GLU A 24 -2.33 -0.64 7.06
N ARG A 25 -2.88 -1.33 8.07
CA ARG A 25 -4.07 -2.20 7.93
C ARG A 25 -5.26 -1.44 7.35
N ASP A 26 -5.62 -0.34 7.97
CA ASP A 26 -6.82 0.43 7.59
C ASP A 26 -6.60 1.08 6.23
N LEU A 27 -5.38 1.57 5.97
CA LEU A 27 -4.99 2.13 4.67
C LEU A 27 -5.06 1.08 3.55
N SER A 28 -4.53 -0.12 3.78
CA SER A 28 -4.60 -1.22 2.79
C SER A 28 -6.05 -1.64 2.51
N ALA A 29 -6.89 -1.69 3.55
CA ALA A 29 -8.31 -1.97 3.40
C ALA A 29 -9.05 -0.87 2.60
N GLN A 30 -8.73 0.41 2.84
CA GLN A 30 -9.30 1.53 2.07
C GLN A 30 -8.87 1.49 0.60
N LEU A 31 -7.62 1.14 0.34
CA LEU A 31 -7.08 0.97 -1.02
C LEU A 31 -7.56 -0.32 -1.70
N GLY A 32 -8.23 -1.22 -0.96
CA GLY A 32 -8.71 -2.50 -1.48
C GLY A 32 -7.61 -3.50 -1.83
N ILE A 33 -6.44 -3.38 -1.18
CA ILE A 33 -5.26 -4.22 -1.37
C ILE A 33 -4.93 -4.97 -0.07
N SER A 34 -4.06 -5.96 -0.15
CA SER A 34 -3.50 -6.62 1.03
C SER A 34 -2.40 -5.77 1.69
N GLU A 35 -2.19 -5.95 3.00
CA GLU A 35 -1.06 -5.34 3.71
C GLU A 35 0.29 -5.70 3.05
N ALA A 36 0.42 -6.93 2.53
CA ALA A 36 1.62 -7.35 1.81
C ALA A 36 1.88 -6.52 0.53
N GLU A 37 0.84 -6.13 -0.19
CA GLU A 37 0.96 -5.25 -1.36
C GLU A 37 1.37 -3.83 -0.95
N LEU A 38 0.85 -3.34 0.18
CA LEU A 38 1.25 -2.06 0.74
C LEU A 38 2.74 -2.05 1.15
N VAL A 39 3.20 -3.12 1.81
CA VAL A 39 4.63 -3.30 2.15
C VAL A 39 5.48 -3.45 0.89
N ALA A 40 5.01 -4.20 -0.11
CA ALA A 40 5.71 -4.36 -1.39
C ALA A 40 5.90 -3.03 -2.13
N ALA A 41 4.95 -2.11 -2.04
CA ALA A 41 5.07 -0.77 -2.60
C ALA A 41 6.18 0.08 -1.92
N HIS A 42 6.58 -0.27 -0.69
CA HIS A 42 7.64 0.39 0.08
C HIS A 42 8.98 -0.36 0.03
N CYS A 43 9.07 -1.47 -0.71
CA CYS A 43 10.32 -2.20 -0.90
C CYS A 43 11.39 -1.31 -1.55
N GLY A 44 12.55 -1.18 -0.90
CA GLY A 44 13.67 -0.33 -1.34
C GLY A 44 13.64 1.10 -0.80
N ILE A 45 12.59 1.51 -0.10
CA ILE A 45 12.46 2.85 0.52
C ILE A 45 12.38 2.74 2.04
N GLY A 46 11.72 1.68 2.55
CA GLY A 46 11.63 1.39 3.98
C GLY A 46 11.36 -0.09 4.31
N ALA A 47 11.08 -0.92 3.30
CA ALA A 47 10.94 -2.37 3.43
C ALA A 47 11.98 -3.10 2.57
N VAL A 48 12.31 -4.33 2.92
CA VAL A 48 13.18 -5.22 2.13
C VAL A 48 12.47 -6.56 1.97
N ARG A 49 12.47 -7.10 0.74
CA ARG A 49 11.99 -8.45 0.47
C ARG A 49 13.07 -9.44 0.89
N VAL A 50 12.73 -10.36 1.79
CA VAL A 50 13.60 -11.46 2.27
C VAL A 50 13.21 -12.80 1.66
#